data_AF-A0A417YWI1-F1
#
_entry.id   AF-A0A417YWI1-F1
#
_cell.length_a   1.000
_cell.length_b   1.000
_cell.length_c   1.000
_cell.angle_alpha   90.00
_cell.angle_beta   90.00
_cell.angle_gamma   90.00
#
_symmetry.space_group_name_H-M   'P 1'
#
loop_
_entity.id
_entity.type
_entity.pdbx_description
1 polymer ?
#
loop_
_entity_poly.entity_id
_entity_poly.type
_entity_poly.pdbx_seq_one_letter_code
_entity_poly.pdbx_strand_id
1 'polypeptide(L)'
;MISNQSNKTAIIQKYFETRLKNKQNYFVHPSYALEQQLMDCIGRGAEEEAKAVLDQINSSERAKLADEPIRSLKNSLICSCTLFTRSIIKAGVLPEDAFNLSDVFIRQIERLSSAKDIKALEYEMVSSFIDTLKTANRPYYNNMINKAINYINQGIFQDLSLETIAGHVGVTPSYLSKVFKESVGIPISEFINRRRVEESKYFLLHSKLSLSDITHLLGYCNQSYYTHLFKKYIGVTPKHFRNIQSHEGKIEFSAT
;
A
#
# COMPACT_ATOMS: atom_id res chain seq x y z
N MET A 1 25.47 29.03 4.62
CA MET A 1 25.70 28.08 3.50
C MET A 1 26.99 27.24 3.62
N ILE A 2 27.80 27.37 4.68
CA ILE A 2 29.10 26.67 4.82
C ILE A 2 28.99 25.28 5.47
N SER A 3 27.88 24.96 6.15
CA SER A 3 27.68 23.71 6.89
C SER A 3 27.39 22.47 6.04
N ASN A 4 26.97 22.63 4.77
CA ASN A 4 26.50 21.50 3.95
C ASN A 4 27.61 20.85 3.09
N GLN A 5 28.70 21.58 2.81
CA GLN A 5 29.86 21.07 2.05
C GLN A 5 30.80 20.23 2.93
N SER A 6 31.00 20.62 4.19
CA SER A 6 31.86 19.89 5.15
C SER A 6 31.31 18.49 5.50
N ASN A 7 29.99 18.37 5.67
CA ASN A 7 29.33 17.08 5.94
C ASN A 7 29.36 16.10 4.76
N LYS A 8 29.31 16.61 3.52
CA LYS A 8 29.36 15.77 2.31
C LYS A 8 30.71 15.04 2.20
N THR A 9 31.80 15.72 2.53
CA THR A 9 33.17 15.17 2.51
C THR A 9 33.34 14.09 3.58
N ALA A 10 32.76 14.26 4.77
CA ALA A 10 32.88 13.30 5.87
C ALA A 10 32.16 11.96 5.61
N ILE A 11 30.98 11.98 4.99
CA ILE A 11 30.24 10.74 4.64
C ILE A 11 30.97 9.98 3.53
N ILE A 12 31.47 10.69 2.51
CA ILE A 12 32.23 10.08 1.40
C ILE A 12 33.50 9.39 1.94
N GLN A 13 34.18 10.03 2.89
CA GLN A 13 35.36 9.44 3.52
C GLN A 13 35.03 8.19 4.34
N LYS A 14 33.99 8.25 5.18
CA LYS A 14 33.49 7.06 5.91
C LYS A 14 33.06 5.93 4.97
N TYR A 15 32.45 6.24 3.83
CA TYR A 15 32.11 5.26 2.80
C TYR A 15 33.37 4.54 2.28
N PHE A 16 34.44 5.26 1.98
CA PHE A 16 35.69 4.66 1.53
C PHE A 16 36.34 3.79 2.62
N GLU A 17 36.33 4.25 3.87
CA GLU A 17 36.83 3.49 5.03
C GLU A 17 36.04 2.19 5.23
N THR A 18 34.71 2.26 5.22
CA THR A 18 33.84 1.07 5.31
C THR A 18 34.08 0.12 4.15
N ARG A 19 34.23 0.64 2.92
CA ARG A 19 34.49 -0.19 1.74
C ARG A 19 35.83 -0.91 1.83
N LEU A 20 36.87 -0.26 2.35
CA LEU A 20 38.18 -0.87 2.57
C LEU A 20 38.09 -1.98 3.62
N LYS A 21 37.42 -1.71 4.74
CA LYS A 21 37.20 -2.68 5.83
C LYS A 21 36.41 -3.91 5.38
N ASN A 22 35.33 -3.71 4.61
CA ASN A 22 34.53 -4.82 4.09
C ASN A 22 35.34 -5.70 3.12
N LYS A 23 36.20 -5.09 2.28
CA LYS A 23 37.11 -5.85 1.40
C LYS A 23 38.15 -6.65 2.19
N GLN A 24 38.73 -6.09 3.25
CA GLN A 24 39.69 -6.78 4.11
C GLN A 24 39.06 -7.96 4.86
N ASN A 25 37.79 -7.82 5.25
CA ASN A 25 37.04 -8.84 5.96
C ASN A 25 36.31 -9.83 5.04
N TYR A 26 36.50 -9.74 3.71
CA TYR A 26 35.76 -10.53 2.71
C TYR A 26 34.23 -10.51 2.90
N PHE A 27 33.70 -9.43 3.48
CA PHE A 27 32.27 -9.28 3.71
C PHE A 27 31.57 -8.95 2.40
N VAL A 28 30.55 -9.75 2.06
CA VAL A 28 29.70 -9.55 0.88
C VAL A 28 28.28 -9.32 1.37
N HIS A 29 27.68 -8.19 0.98
CA HIS A 29 26.27 -7.94 1.26
C HIS A 29 25.41 -9.04 0.63
N PRO A 30 24.23 -9.36 1.21
CA PRO A 30 23.27 -10.23 0.54
C PRO A 30 23.08 -9.80 -0.92
N SER A 31 23.11 -10.77 -1.83
CA SER A 31 23.04 -10.48 -3.26
C SER A 31 21.77 -9.67 -3.55
N TYR A 32 21.93 -8.53 -4.22
CA TYR A 32 20.79 -7.74 -4.72
C TYR A 32 19.82 -8.61 -5.53
N ALA A 33 20.31 -9.66 -6.20
CA ALA A 33 19.46 -10.62 -6.88
C ALA A 33 18.55 -11.41 -5.93
N LEU A 34 19.03 -11.82 -4.75
CA LEU A 34 18.22 -12.50 -3.74
C LEU A 34 17.16 -11.56 -3.15
N GLU A 35 17.50 -10.28 -2.95
CA GLU A 35 16.52 -9.27 -2.53
C GLU A 35 15.40 -9.13 -3.56
N GLN A 36 15.75 -8.96 -4.84
CA GLN A 36 14.76 -8.88 -5.93
C GLN A 36 13.91 -10.15 -6.04
N GLN A 37 14.53 -11.33 -5.86
CA GLN A 37 13.83 -12.61 -5.86
C GLN A 37 12.85 -12.72 -4.70
N LEU A 38 13.25 -12.34 -3.48
CA LEU A 38 12.37 -12.35 -2.30
C LEU A 38 11.17 -11.43 -2.53
N MET A 39 11.40 -10.21 -3.03
CA MET A 39 10.35 -9.25 -3.36
C MET A 39 9.37 -9.80 -4.41
N ASP A 40 9.88 -10.48 -5.44
CA ASP A 40 9.05 -11.11 -6.48
C ASP A 40 8.20 -12.26 -5.92
N CYS A 41 8.79 -13.15 -5.11
CA CYS A 41 8.05 -14.24 -4.45
C CYS A 41 6.91 -13.68 -3.57
N ILE A 42 7.18 -12.65 -2.77
CA ILE A 42 6.15 -11.97 -1.95
C ILE A 42 5.08 -11.34 -2.85
N GLY A 43 5.47 -10.64 -3.91
CA GLY A 43 4.55 -9.99 -4.84
C GLY A 43 3.64 -10.96 -5.63
N ARG A 44 4.06 -12.22 -5.79
CA ARG A 44 3.24 -13.29 -6.39
C ARG A 44 2.53 -14.18 -5.37
N GLY A 45 2.75 -13.96 -4.08
CA GLY A 45 2.19 -14.78 -2.99
C GLY A 45 2.81 -16.18 -2.86
N ALA A 46 4.02 -16.39 -3.41
CA ALA A 46 4.74 -17.66 -3.34
C ALA A 46 5.49 -17.80 -2.00
N GLU A 47 4.75 -18.18 -0.95
CA GLU A 47 5.22 -18.13 0.44
C GLU A 47 6.40 -19.06 0.74
N GLU A 48 6.33 -20.33 0.32
CA GLU A 48 7.41 -21.30 0.55
C GLU A 48 8.70 -20.88 -0.18
N GLU A 49 8.59 -20.38 -1.41
CA GLU A 49 9.73 -19.83 -2.16
C GLU A 49 10.32 -18.61 -1.45
N ALA A 50 9.46 -17.69 -0.97
CA ALA A 50 9.91 -16.49 -0.26
C ALA A 50 10.69 -16.85 1.01
N LYS A 51 10.19 -17.81 1.81
CA LYS A 51 10.89 -18.29 3.02
C LYS A 51 12.24 -18.94 2.68
N ALA A 52 12.29 -19.75 1.62
CA ALA A 52 13.54 -20.38 1.19
C ALA A 52 14.59 -19.34 0.73
N VAL A 53 14.18 -18.26 0.05
CA VAL A 53 15.08 -17.16 -0.33
C VAL A 53 15.53 -16.39 0.91
N LEU A 54 14.62 -16.15 1.86
CA LEU A 54 14.95 -15.50 3.13
C LEU A 54 15.96 -16.33 3.94
N ASP A 55 15.87 -17.66 3.92
CA ASP A 55 16.87 -18.55 4.54
C ASP A 55 18.26 -18.37 3.92
N GLN A 56 18.36 -18.26 2.60
CA GLN A 56 19.64 -18.00 1.91
C GLN A 56 20.22 -16.62 2.26
N ILE A 57 19.36 -15.60 2.38
CA ILE A 57 19.77 -14.27 2.84
C ILE A 57 20.28 -14.35 4.28
N ASN A 58 19.58 -15.09 5.14
CA ASN A 58 19.89 -15.23 6.56
C ASN A 58 21.06 -16.16 6.87
N SER A 59 21.48 -17.02 5.93
CA SER A 59 22.70 -17.81 6.06
C SER A 59 23.97 -16.99 5.86
N SER A 60 23.86 -15.79 5.26
CA SER A 60 24.97 -14.86 5.08
C SER A 60 25.14 -13.95 6.29
N GLU A 61 26.35 -13.46 6.53
CA GLU A 61 26.59 -12.45 7.57
C GLU A 61 25.81 -11.17 7.27
N ARG A 62 25.03 -10.68 8.25
CA ARG A 62 24.23 -9.46 8.07
C ARG A 62 25.12 -8.22 8.14
N ALA A 63 24.71 -7.17 7.41
CA ALA A 63 25.36 -5.87 7.51
C ALA A 63 25.27 -5.32 8.95
N LYS A 64 26.37 -4.71 9.42
CA LYS A 64 26.39 -3.97 10.69
C LYS A 64 25.82 -2.56 10.48
N LEU A 65 24.56 -2.38 10.88
CA LEU A 65 23.77 -1.16 10.73
C LEU A 65 23.69 -0.30 12.01
N ALA A 66 24.25 -0.79 13.11
CA ALA A 66 24.41 -0.07 14.38
C ALA A 66 25.56 -0.70 15.19
N ASP A 67 26.02 -0.01 16.23
CA ASP A 67 27.07 -0.51 17.11
C ASP A 67 26.60 -1.74 17.90
N GLU A 68 25.38 -1.66 18.44
CA GLU A 68 24.73 -2.74 19.19
C GLU A 68 24.12 -3.81 18.25
N PRO A 69 24.42 -5.11 18.45
CA PRO A 69 23.95 -6.18 17.55
C PRO A 69 22.42 -6.25 17.40
N ILE A 70 21.69 -6.10 18.51
CA ILE A 70 20.23 -6.11 18.49
C ILE A 70 19.69 -4.91 17.71
N ARG A 71 20.27 -3.72 17.89
CA ARG A 71 19.87 -2.52 17.15
C ARG A 71 20.16 -2.67 15.65
N SER A 72 21.30 -3.27 15.31
CA SER A 72 21.67 -3.55 13.92
C SER A 72 20.64 -4.48 13.25
N LEU A 73 20.21 -5.52 13.97
CA LEU A 73 19.20 -6.46 13.48
C LEU A 73 17.84 -5.79 13.30
N LYS A 74 17.40 -4.96 14.25
CA LYS A 74 16.16 -4.16 14.11
C LYS A 74 16.19 -3.28 12.86
N ASN A 75 17.29 -2.56 12.63
CA ASN A 75 17.45 -1.71 11.45
C ASN A 75 17.33 -2.53 10.16
N SER A 76 17.91 -3.73 10.12
CA SER A 76 17.80 -4.64 8.98
C SER A 76 16.35 -5.03 8.71
N LEU A 77 15.58 -5.37 9.74
CA LEU A 77 14.17 -5.77 9.57
C LEU A 77 13.27 -4.61 9.16
N ILE A 78 13.58 -3.37 9.59
CA ILE A 78 12.85 -2.18 9.12
C ILE A 78 13.05 -2.01 7.61
N CYS A 79 14.26 -2.28 7.09
CA CYS A 79 14.51 -2.33 5.65
C CYS A 79 13.72 -3.46 4.97
N SER A 80 13.75 -4.68 5.51
CA SER A 80 12.96 -5.81 5.00
C SER A 80 11.46 -5.48 4.94
N CYS A 81 10.90 -4.93 6.03
CA CYS A 81 9.52 -4.49 6.11
C CYS A 81 9.19 -3.48 5.00
N THR A 82 10.05 -2.47 4.80
CA THR A 82 9.91 -1.49 3.72
C THR A 82 9.85 -2.16 2.34
N LEU A 83 10.73 -3.13 2.07
CA LEU A 83 10.76 -3.84 0.79
C LEU A 83 9.52 -4.70 0.58
N PHE A 84 9.05 -5.39 1.61
CA PHE A 84 7.84 -6.23 1.55
C PHE A 84 6.61 -5.37 1.28
N THR A 85 6.47 -4.23 1.96
CA THR A 85 5.43 -3.23 1.70
C THR A 85 5.43 -2.79 0.23
N ARG A 86 6.59 -2.45 -0.35
CA ARG A 86 6.65 -2.06 -1.77
C ARG A 86 6.31 -3.20 -2.72
N SER A 87 6.66 -4.43 -2.35
CA SER A 87 6.37 -5.63 -3.14
C SER A 87 4.87 -5.87 -3.24
N ILE A 88 4.14 -5.83 -2.12
CA ILE A 88 2.68 -6.05 -2.12
C ILE A 88 1.90 -4.89 -2.75
N ILE A 89 2.37 -3.64 -2.61
CA ILE A 89 1.78 -2.49 -3.29
C ILE A 89 1.91 -2.64 -4.81
N LYS A 90 3.10 -3.02 -5.29
CA LYS A 90 3.35 -3.28 -6.71
C LYS A 90 2.48 -4.43 -7.23
N ALA A 91 2.19 -5.41 -6.38
CA ALA A 91 1.30 -6.53 -6.67
C ALA A 91 -0.20 -6.19 -6.63
N GLY A 92 -0.57 -4.97 -6.18
CA GLY A 92 -1.94 -4.46 -6.25
C GLY A 92 -2.64 -4.24 -4.91
N VAL A 93 -1.96 -4.45 -3.78
CA VAL A 93 -2.48 -4.05 -2.46
C VAL A 93 -2.56 -2.52 -2.37
N LEU A 94 -3.63 -2.00 -1.76
CA LEU A 94 -3.76 -0.56 -1.56
C LEU A 94 -2.61 -0.06 -0.67
N PRO A 95 -2.00 1.10 -1.00
CA PRO A 95 -0.91 1.65 -0.19
C PRO A 95 -1.25 1.81 1.28
N GLU A 96 -2.47 2.25 1.61
CA GLU A 96 -2.92 2.45 2.99
C GLU A 96 -2.89 1.15 3.81
N ASP A 97 -3.42 0.05 3.27
CA ASP A 97 -3.43 -1.25 3.93
C ASP A 97 -2.00 -1.78 4.14
N ALA A 98 -1.15 -1.63 3.12
CA ALA A 98 0.24 -2.04 3.17
C ALA A 98 1.07 -1.21 4.17
N PHE A 99 0.80 0.10 4.28
CA PHE A 99 1.44 0.97 5.26
C PHE A 99 0.96 0.70 6.69
N ASN A 100 -0.34 0.47 6.89
CA ASN A 100 -0.89 0.09 8.19
C ASN A 100 -0.23 -1.19 8.73
N LEU A 101 -0.05 -2.21 7.87
CA LEU A 101 0.67 -3.42 8.26
C LEU A 101 2.15 -3.15 8.58
N SER A 102 2.82 -2.34 7.75
CA SER A 102 4.21 -1.92 7.98
C SER A 102 4.38 -1.25 9.34
N ASP A 103 3.47 -0.34 9.71
CA ASP A 103 3.50 0.38 10.98
C ASP A 103 3.38 -0.56 12.18
N VAL A 104 2.51 -1.56 12.09
CA VAL A 104 2.37 -2.59 13.12
C VAL A 104 3.69 -3.34 13.30
N PHE A 105 4.30 -3.82 12.21
CA PHE A 105 5.56 -4.55 12.29
C PHE A 105 6.73 -3.69 12.77
N ILE A 106 6.86 -2.46 12.29
CA ILE A 106 7.93 -1.55 12.74
C ILE A 106 7.84 -1.31 14.25
N ARG A 107 6.63 -1.10 14.79
CA ARG A 107 6.43 -0.97 16.26
C ARG A 107 6.78 -2.24 17.02
N GLN A 108 6.48 -3.42 16.47
CA GLN A 108 6.88 -4.70 17.08
C GLN A 108 8.40 -4.88 17.07
N ILE A 109 9.06 -4.63 15.93
CA ILE A 109 10.52 -4.66 15.78
C ILE A 109 11.19 -3.78 16.84
N GLU A 110 10.66 -2.57 17.06
CA GLU A 110 11.22 -1.65 18.05
C GLU A 110 11.13 -2.19 19.49
N ARG A 111 10.08 -2.95 19.82
CA ARG A 111 9.86 -3.49 21.18
C ARG A 111 10.68 -4.73 21.50
N LEU A 112 11.04 -5.54 20.51
CA LEU A 112 11.78 -6.78 20.74
C LEU A 112 13.21 -6.51 21.23
N SER A 113 13.77 -7.37 22.07
CA SER A 113 15.15 -7.25 22.58
C SER A 113 15.98 -8.52 22.38
N SER A 114 15.39 -9.54 21.77
CA SER A 114 15.97 -10.87 21.58
C SER A 114 16.24 -11.11 20.09
N ALA A 115 17.47 -11.53 19.76
CA ALA A 115 17.83 -11.84 18.38
C ALA A 115 17.01 -12.99 17.79
N LYS A 116 16.62 -13.96 18.63
CA LYS A 116 15.78 -15.10 18.22
C LYS A 116 14.38 -14.61 17.81
N ASP A 117 13.77 -13.76 18.63
CA ASP A 117 12.40 -13.29 18.41
C ASP A 117 12.34 -12.30 17.24
N ILE A 118 13.37 -11.45 17.11
CA ILE A 118 13.50 -10.57 15.95
C ILE A 118 13.61 -11.38 14.67
N LYS A 119 14.46 -12.43 14.63
CA LYS A 119 14.54 -13.30 13.44
C LYS A 119 13.21 -13.99 13.15
N ALA A 120 12.53 -14.53 14.16
CA ALA A 120 11.22 -15.16 13.99
C ALA A 120 10.19 -14.21 13.40
N LEU A 121 10.16 -12.94 13.86
CA LEU A 121 9.28 -11.91 13.34
C LEU A 121 9.52 -11.65 11.84
N GLU A 122 10.74 -11.80 11.33
CA GLU A 122 11.02 -11.62 9.90
C GLU A 122 10.32 -12.66 9.01
N TYR A 123 10.21 -13.90 9.47
CA TYR A 123 9.46 -14.93 8.77
C TYR A 123 7.95 -14.71 8.89
N GLU A 124 7.48 -14.26 10.05
CA GLU A 124 6.07 -13.87 10.26
C GLU A 124 5.66 -12.70 9.38
N MET A 125 6.56 -11.73 9.17
CA MET A 125 6.35 -10.65 8.21
C MET A 125 6.09 -11.21 6.82
N VAL A 126 6.91 -12.13 6.31
CA VAL A 126 6.70 -12.73 4.97
C VAL A 126 5.29 -13.30 4.84
N SER A 127 4.88 -14.15 5.79
CA SER A 127 3.53 -14.73 5.79
C SER A 127 2.44 -13.66 5.86
N SER A 128 2.55 -12.68 6.76
CA SER A 128 1.51 -11.65 6.95
C SER A 128 1.38 -10.70 5.76
N PHE A 129 2.49 -10.32 5.13
CA PHE A 129 2.47 -9.50 3.91
C PHE A 129 1.82 -10.28 2.74
N ILE A 130 2.14 -11.56 2.60
CA ILE A 130 1.51 -12.44 1.59
C ILE A 130 0.03 -12.67 1.90
N ASP A 131 -0.35 -12.86 3.16
CA ASP A 131 -1.75 -13.03 3.54
C ASP A 131 -2.54 -11.74 3.33
N THR A 132 -1.92 -10.57 3.52
CA THR A 132 -2.50 -9.28 3.14
C THR A 132 -2.70 -9.18 1.63
N LEU A 133 -1.76 -9.68 0.83
CA LEU A 133 -1.93 -9.80 -0.62
C LEU A 133 -3.09 -10.73 -0.99
N LYS A 134 -3.22 -11.89 -0.34
CA LYS A 134 -4.31 -12.86 -0.58
C LYS A 134 -5.68 -12.33 -0.12
N THR A 135 -5.74 -11.71 1.06
CA THR A 135 -6.98 -11.17 1.66
C THR A 135 -7.42 -9.86 1.02
N ALA A 136 -6.50 -9.08 0.46
CA ALA A 136 -6.84 -7.94 -0.37
C ALA A 136 -7.70 -8.33 -1.59
N ASN A 137 -7.72 -9.61 -1.98
CA ASN A 137 -8.69 -10.34 -2.81
C ASN A 137 -9.49 -9.47 -3.80
N ARG A 138 -8.76 -8.59 -4.50
CA ARG A 138 -9.16 -8.07 -5.80
C ARG A 138 -8.64 -9.09 -6.80
N PRO A 139 -9.45 -9.52 -7.77
CA PRO A 139 -8.98 -10.46 -8.77
C PRO A 139 -7.68 -9.92 -9.36
N TYR A 140 -6.64 -10.75 -9.44
CA TYR A 140 -5.37 -10.38 -10.02
C TYR A 140 -5.59 -10.10 -11.51
N TYR A 141 -5.90 -8.85 -11.83
CA TYR A 141 -6.02 -8.42 -13.21
C TYR A 141 -4.61 -8.25 -13.79
N ASN A 142 -4.52 -8.23 -15.12
CA ASN A 142 -3.24 -7.91 -15.74
C ASN A 142 -2.71 -6.53 -15.26
N ASN A 143 -1.39 -6.32 -15.36
CA ASN A 143 -0.72 -5.10 -14.88
C ASN A 143 -1.37 -3.80 -15.41
N MET A 144 -1.90 -3.83 -16.64
CA MET A 144 -2.60 -2.70 -17.25
C MET A 144 -3.91 -2.35 -16.51
N ILE A 145 -4.75 -3.34 -16.18
CA ILE A 145 -5.98 -3.11 -15.42
C ILE A 145 -5.67 -2.66 -13.99
N ASN A 146 -4.64 -3.21 -13.35
CA ASN A 146 -4.22 -2.73 -12.01
C ASN A 146 -3.76 -1.27 -12.05
N LYS A 147 -3.00 -0.87 -13.08
CA LYS A 147 -2.64 0.55 -13.30
C LYS A 147 -3.88 1.43 -13.52
N ALA A 148 -4.84 0.98 -14.32
CA ALA A 148 -6.08 1.71 -14.54
C ALA A 148 -6.88 1.91 -13.24
N ILE A 149 -7.02 0.84 -12.43
CA ILE A 149 -7.70 0.89 -11.13
C ILE A 149 -6.99 1.84 -10.17
N ASN A 150 -5.65 1.79 -10.10
CA ASN A 150 -4.88 2.68 -9.25
C ASN A 150 -5.03 4.14 -9.67
N TYR A 151 -4.98 4.42 -10.96
CA TYR A 151 -5.22 5.76 -11.50
C TYR A 151 -6.62 6.28 -11.14
N ILE A 152 -7.65 5.44 -11.27
CA ILE A 152 -9.03 5.78 -10.86
C ILE A 152 -9.10 6.10 -9.37
N ASN A 153 -8.50 5.28 -8.50
CA ASN A 153 -8.56 5.49 -7.06
C ASN A 153 -7.84 6.79 -6.64
N GLN A 154 -6.69 7.10 -7.25
CA GLN A 154 -5.94 8.33 -6.97
C GLN A 154 -6.67 9.58 -7.47
N GLY A 155 -7.42 9.47 -8.57
CA GLY A 155 -8.17 10.56 -9.20
C GLY A 155 -9.66 10.57 -8.89
N ILE A 156 -10.15 9.91 -7.83
CA ILE A 156 -11.59 9.66 -7.67
C ILE A 156 -12.45 10.93 -7.56
N PHE A 157 -11.87 12.01 -7.03
CA PHE A 157 -12.46 13.35 -6.90
C PHE A 157 -12.19 14.27 -8.10
N GLN A 158 -11.47 13.79 -9.12
CA GLN A 158 -11.15 14.53 -10.33
C GLN A 158 -12.04 14.09 -11.49
N ASP A 159 -12.01 14.84 -12.58
CA ASP A 159 -12.68 14.46 -13.82
C ASP A 159 -11.95 13.28 -14.48
N LEU A 160 -12.51 12.09 -14.27
CA LEU A 160 -12.06 10.85 -14.88
C LEU A 160 -12.87 10.58 -16.15
N SER A 161 -12.18 10.43 -17.28
CA SER A 161 -12.79 9.99 -18.55
C SER A 161 -12.13 8.69 -19.00
N LEU A 162 -12.82 7.93 -19.84
CA LEU A 162 -12.24 6.70 -20.39
C LEU A 162 -10.96 7.00 -21.17
N GLU A 163 -10.93 8.14 -21.87
CA GLU A 163 -9.80 8.64 -22.65
C GLU A 163 -8.60 8.93 -21.76
N THR A 164 -8.78 9.62 -20.62
CA THR A 164 -7.67 9.94 -19.72
C THR A 164 -7.08 8.68 -19.08
N ILE A 165 -7.94 7.73 -18.69
CA ILE A 165 -7.49 6.46 -18.10
C ILE A 165 -6.76 5.60 -19.14
N ALA A 166 -7.30 5.52 -20.36
CA ALA A 166 -6.69 4.76 -21.46
C ALA A 166 -5.32 5.34 -21.86
N GLY A 167 -5.21 6.66 -21.94
CA GLY A 167 -3.95 7.36 -22.16
C GLY A 167 -2.92 7.08 -21.07
N HIS A 168 -3.35 7.06 -19.80
CA HIS A 168 -2.45 6.76 -18.67
C HIS A 168 -1.86 5.33 -18.74
N VAL A 169 -2.65 4.36 -19.19
CA VAL A 169 -2.20 2.95 -19.28
C VAL A 169 -1.63 2.58 -20.66
N GLY A 170 -1.60 3.53 -21.60
CA GLY A 170 -0.97 3.36 -22.92
C GLY A 170 -1.77 2.51 -23.92
N VAL A 171 -3.10 2.54 -23.86
CA VAL A 171 -3.97 1.77 -24.77
C VAL A 171 -5.11 2.61 -25.33
N THR A 172 -5.87 2.07 -26.28
CA THR A 172 -7.05 2.74 -26.82
C THR A 172 -8.25 2.64 -25.85
N PRO A 173 -9.13 3.66 -25.79
CA PRO A 173 -10.34 3.65 -24.95
C PRO A 173 -11.21 2.41 -25.13
N SER A 174 -11.42 1.99 -26.38
CA SER A 174 -12.24 0.82 -26.71
C SER A 174 -11.64 -0.47 -26.17
N TYR A 175 -10.33 -0.65 -26.31
CA TYR A 175 -9.62 -1.81 -25.78
C TYR A 175 -9.66 -1.85 -24.25
N LEU A 176 -9.40 -0.71 -23.59
CA LEU A 176 -9.50 -0.63 -22.14
C LEU A 176 -10.91 -0.98 -21.66
N SER A 177 -11.96 -0.41 -22.26
CA SER A 177 -13.35 -0.68 -21.86
C SER A 177 -13.70 -2.16 -21.94
N LYS A 178 -13.31 -2.83 -23.03
CA LYS A 178 -13.52 -4.27 -23.22
C LYS A 178 -12.78 -5.09 -22.17
N VAL A 179 -11.45 -4.93 -22.09
CA VAL A 179 -10.59 -5.74 -21.21
C VAL A 179 -10.92 -5.47 -19.74
N PHE A 180 -11.25 -4.22 -19.38
CA PHE A 180 -11.65 -3.86 -18.02
C PHE A 180 -12.95 -4.57 -17.65
N LYS A 181 -13.97 -4.57 -18.52
CA LYS A 181 -15.23 -5.27 -18.23
C LYS A 181 -15.04 -6.78 -18.15
N GLU A 182 -14.24 -7.37 -19.04
CA GLU A 182 -13.93 -8.82 -19.03
C GLU A 182 -13.17 -9.22 -17.76
N SER A 183 -12.23 -8.37 -17.33
CA SER A 183 -11.42 -8.61 -16.14
C SER A 183 -12.24 -8.37 -14.87
N VAL A 184 -12.76 -7.16 -14.71
CA VAL A 184 -13.40 -6.64 -13.47
C VAL A 184 -14.86 -7.08 -13.34
N GLY A 185 -15.47 -7.60 -14.40
CA GLY A 185 -16.86 -8.07 -14.44
C GLY A 185 -17.90 -6.96 -14.59
N ILE A 186 -17.51 -5.69 -14.42
CA ILE A 186 -18.39 -4.52 -14.58
C ILE A 186 -17.74 -3.46 -15.48
N PRO A 187 -18.55 -2.62 -16.16
CA PRO A 187 -18.03 -1.50 -16.92
C PRO A 187 -17.22 -0.53 -16.07
N ILE A 188 -16.17 0.07 -16.64
CA ILE A 188 -15.29 1.01 -15.94
C ILE A 188 -16.03 2.25 -15.39
N SER A 189 -17.04 2.75 -16.11
CA SER A 189 -17.90 3.84 -15.65
C SER A 189 -18.73 3.45 -14.43
N GLU A 190 -19.23 2.22 -14.39
CA GLU A 190 -19.92 1.68 -13.21
C GLU A 190 -18.94 1.53 -12.04
N PHE A 191 -17.72 1.06 -12.29
CA PHE A 191 -16.68 0.95 -11.27
C PHE A 191 -16.37 2.32 -10.63
N ILE A 192 -16.16 3.36 -11.44
CA ILE A 192 -15.91 4.73 -10.97
C ILE A 192 -17.08 5.22 -10.11
N ASN A 193 -18.31 5.06 -10.59
CA ASN A 193 -19.51 5.47 -9.86
C ASN A 193 -19.67 4.75 -8.52
N ARG A 194 -19.43 3.44 -8.47
CA ARG A 194 -19.45 2.67 -7.22
C ARG A 194 -18.40 3.18 -6.24
N ARG A 195 -17.16 3.40 -6.70
CA ARG A 195 -16.08 3.93 -5.85
C ARG A 195 -16.42 5.32 -5.32
N ARG A 196 -16.90 6.25 -6.16
CA ARG A 196 -17.35 7.59 -5.73
C ARG A 196 -18.47 7.52 -4.70
N VAL A 197 -19.45 6.64 -4.88
CA VAL A 197 -20.53 6.42 -3.90
C VAL A 197 -19.97 5.88 -2.59
N GLU A 198 -19.01 4.96 -2.64
CA GLU A 198 -18.39 4.43 -1.44
C GLU A 198 -17.64 5.52 -0.65
N GLU A 199 -16.80 6.31 -1.31
CA GLU A 199 -16.08 7.43 -0.70
C GLU A 199 -17.04 8.50 -0.13
N SER A 200 -18.20 8.68 -0.75
CA SER A 200 -19.21 9.64 -0.28
C SER A 200 -19.74 9.35 1.12
N LYS A 201 -19.72 8.08 1.55
CA LYS A 201 -20.18 7.67 2.88
C LYS A 201 -19.40 8.39 3.98
N TYR A 202 -18.08 8.54 3.81
CA TYR A 202 -17.24 9.23 4.78
C TYR A 202 -17.71 10.68 4.98
N PHE A 203 -17.94 11.43 3.91
CA PHE A 203 -18.42 12.81 4.00
C PHE A 203 -19.86 12.91 4.53
N LEU A 204 -20.71 11.92 4.24
CA LEU A 204 -22.06 11.90 4.79
C LEU A 204 -22.07 11.74 6.31
N LEU A 205 -21.12 10.98 6.86
CA LEU A 205 -21.02 10.64 8.28
C LEU A 205 -20.19 11.65 9.10
N HIS A 206 -19.09 12.13 8.54
CA HIS A 206 -18.06 12.86 9.30
C HIS A 206 -17.96 14.35 8.95
N SER A 207 -18.81 14.86 8.06
CA SER A 207 -18.80 16.27 7.66
C SER A 207 -20.17 16.92 7.74
N LYS A 208 -20.18 18.26 7.85
CA LYS A 208 -21.39 19.09 7.77
C LYS A 208 -21.70 19.54 6.33
N LEU A 209 -21.01 18.99 5.33
CA LEU A 209 -21.21 19.39 3.93
C LEU A 209 -22.64 19.11 3.48
N SER A 210 -23.20 20.01 2.66
CA SER A 210 -24.50 19.79 2.07
C SER A 210 -24.43 18.64 1.05
N LEU A 211 -25.58 18.05 0.72
CA LEU A 211 -25.62 17.03 -0.35
C LEU A 211 -25.18 17.60 -1.69
N SER A 212 -25.42 18.90 -1.93
CA SER A 212 -24.95 19.60 -3.13
C SER A 212 -23.42 19.68 -3.16
N ASP A 213 -22.79 20.05 -2.04
CA ASP A 213 -21.33 20.14 -1.95
C ASP A 213 -20.66 18.78 -2.14
N ILE A 214 -21.22 17.72 -1.53
CA ILE A 214 -20.72 16.35 -1.69
C ILE A 214 -20.88 15.90 -3.14
N THR A 215 -21.99 16.22 -3.79
CA THR A 215 -22.21 15.90 -5.21
C THR A 215 -21.15 16.54 -6.09
N HIS A 216 -20.85 17.83 -5.88
CA HIS A 216 -19.82 18.55 -6.61
C HIS A 216 -18.41 18.00 -6.33
N LEU A 217 -18.09 17.72 -5.07
CA LEU A 217 -16.80 17.15 -4.66
C LEU A 217 -16.52 15.80 -5.35
N LEU A 218 -17.56 15.01 -5.57
CA LEU A 218 -17.47 13.71 -6.24
C LEU A 218 -17.49 13.81 -7.77
N GLY A 219 -17.52 15.01 -8.34
CA GLY A 219 -17.54 15.22 -9.79
C GLY A 219 -18.84 14.76 -10.47
N TYR A 220 -19.98 14.83 -9.78
CA TYR A 220 -21.29 14.59 -10.39
C TYR A 220 -21.93 15.91 -10.84
N CYS A 221 -22.55 15.91 -12.03
CA CYS A 221 -23.17 17.11 -12.58
C CYS A 221 -24.45 17.54 -11.84
N ASN A 222 -25.16 16.62 -11.18
CA ASN A 222 -26.36 16.94 -10.43
C ASN A 222 -26.62 15.97 -9.27
N GLN A 223 -27.28 16.50 -8.23
CA GLN A 223 -27.57 15.78 -6.99
C GLN A 223 -28.56 14.63 -7.18
N SER A 224 -29.48 14.75 -8.14
CA SER A 224 -30.49 13.72 -8.44
C SER A 224 -29.83 12.43 -8.93
N TYR A 225 -28.86 12.54 -9.83
CA TYR A 225 -28.10 11.42 -10.36
C TYR A 225 -27.27 10.74 -9.26
N TYR A 226 -26.55 11.52 -8.45
CA TYR A 226 -25.84 11.00 -7.28
C TYR A 226 -26.79 10.28 -6.31
N THR A 227 -27.93 10.87 -5.99
CA THR A 227 -28.94 10.26 -5.08
C THR A 227 -29.46 8.93 -5.63
N HIS A 228 -29.71 8.86 -6.94
CA HIS A 228 -30.12 7.64 -7.61
C HIS A 228 -29.04 6.54 -7.53
N LEU A 229 -27.78 6.88 -7.86
CA LEU A 229 -26.65 5.95 -7.78
C LEU A 229 -26.41 5.46 -6.36
N PHE A 230 -26.43 6.37 -5.38
CA PHE A 230 -26.25 6.02 -3.98
C PHE A 230 -27.33 5.03 -3.53
N LYS A 231 -28.61 5.31 -3.84
CA LYS A 231 -29.69 4.36 -3.54
C LYS A 231 -29.53 3.03 -4.26
N LYS A 232 -29.10 3.05 -5.53
CA LYS A 232 -28.86 1.83 -6.32
C LYS A 232 -27.81 0.93 -5.68
N TYR A 233 -26.71 1.49 -5.19
CA TYR A 233 -25.58 0.70 -4.67
C TYR A 233 -25.67 0.41 -3.17
N ILE A 234 -26.23 1.33 -2.37
CA ILE A 234 -26.27 1.25 -0.90
C ILE A 234 -27.66 0.81 -0.38
N GLY A 235 -28.69 0.88 -1.23
CA GLY A 235 -30.07 0.50 -0.88
C GLY A 235 -30.91 1.61 -0.25
N VAL A 236 -30.29 2.66 0.30
CA VAL A 236 -30.96 3.79 0.96
C VAL A 236 -30.55 5.13 0.35
N THR A 237 -31.28 6.21 0.62
CA THR A 237 -30.90 7.54 0.12
C THR A 237 -29.75 8.14 0.94
N PRO A 238 -28.92 9.04 0.38
CA PRO A 238 -27.84 9.72 1.12
C PRO A 238 -28.33 10.43 2.38
N LYS A 239 -29.50 11.07 2.30
CA LYS A 239 -30.14 11.76 3.44
C LYS A 239 -30.53 10.78 4.54
N HIS A 240 -31.09 9.64 4.17
CA HIS A 240 -31.45 8.60 5.14
C HIS A 240 -30.19 8.00 5.78
N PHE A 241 -29.17 7.69 4.98
CA PHE A 241 -27.88 7.16 5.45
C PHE A 241 -27.23 8.08 6.49
N ARG A 242 -27.18 9.40 6.23
CA ARG A 242 -26.69 10.41 7.18
C ARG A 242 -27.49 10.44 8.49
N ASN A 243 -28.81 10.29 8.43
CA ASN A 243 -29.68 10.36 9.59
C ASN A 243 -29.62 9.12 10.48
N ILE A 244 -29.42 7.92 9.91
CA ILE A 244 -29.33 6.66 10.66
C ILE A 244 -28.11 6.67 11.61
N GLN A 245 -26.92 6.97 11.10
CA GLN A 245 -25.70 6.90 11.89
C GLN A 245 -25.51 8.08 12.86
N SER A 246 -26.14 9.23 12.58
CA SER A 246 -26.17 10.34 13.54
C SER A 246 -27.08 10.06 14.75
N HIS A 247 -27.90 8.99 14.71
CA HIS A 247 -28.65 8.49 15.87
C HIS A 247 -27.88 7.42 16.65
N GLU A 248 -27.10 6.55 16.00
CA GLU A 248 -26.23 5.57 16.70
C GLU A 248 -25.06 6.27 17.43
N GLY A 249 -24.43 7.29 16.83
CA GLY A 249 -23.37 8.07 17.48
C GLY A 249 -23.82 8.98 18.64
N LYS A 250 -25.13 9.09 18.91
CA LYS A 250 -25.67 9.80 20.09
C LYS A 250 -25.93 8.90 21.29
N ILE A 251 -25.94 7.56 21.12
CA ILE A 251 -26.19 6.64 22.23
C ILE A 251 -24.93 6.42 23.07
N GLU A 252 -23.72 6.64 22.53
CA GLU A 252 -22.46 6.42 23.25
C GLU A 252 -21.87 7.66 23.97
N PHE A 253 -22.41 8.88 23.77
CA PHE A 253 -21.85 10.10 24.38
C PHE A 253 -22.66 10.70 25.54
N SER A 254 -23.67 9.99 26.05
CA SER A 254 -24.42 10.38 27.26
C SER A 254 -24.32 9.38 28.41
N ALA A 255 -23.34 8.49 28.38
CA ALA A 255 -23.08 7.56 29.48
C ALA A 255 -21.57 7.33 29.68
N THR A 256 -20.82 8.36 30.08
CA THR A 256 -19.86 8.30 31.20
C THR A 256 -19.46 9.71 31.63
#